data_AF-A0A6I4UMR0-F1
#
_entry.id   AF-A0A6I4UMR0-F1
#
_cell.length_a   1.000
_cell.length_b   1.000
_cell.length_c   1.000
_cell.angle_alpha   90.00
_cell.angle_beta   90.00
_cell.angle_gamma   90.00
#
_symmetry.space_group_name_H-M   'P 1'
#
loop_
_entity.id
_entity.type
_entity.pdbx_description
1 polymer ?
#
loop_
_entity_poly.entity_id
_entity_poly.type
_entity_poly.pdbx_seq_one_letter_code
_entity_poly.pdbx_strand_id
1 'polypeptide(L)'
;MAFTDLPLLAPERKVSGFRPLKVLHHFGKLVDDKEDTEQVFHIIEATKGRRSLAQARDFVRSTEGQRFLADGVDIPAMLDDHARWADCAPNSVAAHYIAFMKREGLSAAGLVAESHRWAPPESLPRDQTQWYFDRQRDTHDLFHVLTGYGRDALGEVSLLGFSYEQNHNTGILFIAYAGARQIKKVSGTKAPIFAAIKEGRRLGRAAAKISHQDIAALMHEDIGEARARLNIGKPEVYRQCLAILEGEGMMREDLTLGGAGAEAA
;
A
#
# COMPACT_ATOMS: atom_id res chain seq x y z
N MET A 1 26.31 -6.91 -6.83
CA MET A 1 26.10 -8.10 -5.98
C MET A 1 24.67 -8.53 -6.22
N ALA A 2 24.43 -9.79 -6.58
CA ALA A 2 23.07 -10.25 -6.83
C ALA A 2 22.31 -10.32 -5.49
N PHE A 3 20.99 -10.12 -5.50
CA PHE A 3 20.20 -10.23 -4.26
C PHE A 3 20.30 -11.65 -3.65
N THR A 4 20.55 -12.65 -4.47
CA THR A 4 20.81 -14.04 -4.06
C THR A 4 22.04 -14.20 -3.17
N ASP A 5 23.04 -13.32 -3.32
CA ASP A 5 24.29 -13.37 -2.55
C ASP A 5 24.16 -12.72 -1.17
N LEU A 6 23.09 -11.96 -0.93
CA LEU A 6 22.84 -11.29 0.33
C LEU A 6 22.34 -12.29 1.39
N PRO A 7 22.66 -12.08 2.68
CA PRO A 7 22.06 -12.87 3.75
C PRO A 7 20.54 -12.67 3.76
N LEU A 8 19.81 -13.66 4.27
CA LEU A 8 18.36 -13.53 4.47
C LEU A 8 18.03 -12.37 5.43
N LEU A 9 18.76 -12.30 6.54
CA LEU A 9 18.68 -11.25 7.56
C LEU A 9 20.11 -10.80 7.84
N ALA A 10 20.38 -9.50 7.67
CA ALA A 10 21.66 -8.93 8.01
C ALA A 10 21.86 -8.94 9.54
N PRO A 11 23.09 -9.17 10.05
CA PRO A 11 23.37 -9.18 11.49
C PRO A 11 22.91 -7.92 12.23
N GLU A 12 22.96 -6.77 11.56
CA GLU A 12 22.59 -5.47 12.08
C GLU A 12 21.08 -5.20 12.05
N ARG A 13 20.26 -6.03 11.38
CA ARG A 13 18.81 -5.80 11.28
C ARG A 13 18.15 -5.93 12.65
N LYS A 14 17.59 -4.83 13.12
CA LYS A 14 16.80 -4.78 14.36
C LYS A 14 15.32 -5.01 14.08
N VAL A 15 14.64 -5.72 14.99
CA VAL A 15 13.19 -5.81 15.01
C VAL A 15 12.67 -4.78 16.00
N SER A 16 11.98 -3.76 15.50
CA SER A 16 11.55 -2.62 16.32
C SER A 16 10.52 -2.99 17.39
N GLY A 17 9.67 -3.99 17.12
CA GLY A 17 8.50 -4.27 17.95
C GLY A 17 7.43 -3.20 17.78
N PHE A 18 6.46 -3.14 18.69
CA PHE A 18 5.42 -2.09 18.68
C PHE A 18 5.83 -0.93 19.59
N ARG A 19 6.07 0.26 19.00
CA ARG A 19 6.50 1.47 19.73
C ARG A 19 5.38 2.52 19.76
N PRO A 20 4.42 2.43 20.71
CA PRO A 20 3.17 3.20 20.67
C PRO A 20 3.38 4.73 20.68
N LEU A 21 4.33 5.25 21.46
CA LEU A 21 4.57 6.70 21.54
C LEU A 21 5.05 7.27 20.20
N LYS A 22 5.92 6.55 19.48
CA LYS A 22 6.35 6.96 18.13
C LYS A 22 5.19 6.91 17.15
N VAL A 23 4.39 5.85 17.20
CA VAL A 23 3.21 5.69 16.35
C VAL A 23 2.23 6.84 16.53
N LEU A 24 1.91 7.21 17.78
CA LEU A 24 1.02 8.32 18.10
C LEU A 24 1.59 9.67 17.65
N HIS A 25 2.89 9.91 17.86
CA HIS A 25 3.57 11.14 17.42
C HIS A 25 3.51 11.33 15.91
N HIS A 26 3.91 10.32 15.13
CA HIS A 26 3.92 10.40 13.67
C HIS A 26 2.51 10.40 13.08
N PHE A 27 1.56 9.73 13.73
CA PHE A 27 0.14 9.82 13.32
C PHE A 27 -0.43 11.23 13.55
N GLY A 28 -0.06 11.90 14.65
CA GLY A 28 -0.42 13.30 14.87
C GLY A 28 0.05 14.19 13.73
N LYS A 29 1.33 14.06 13.33
CA LYS A 29 1.87 14.79 12.18
C LYS A 29 1.13 14.51 10.87
N LEU A 30 0.80 13.24 10.62
CA LEU A 30 0.03 12.85 9.43
C LEU A 30 -1.40 13.41 9.43
N VAL A 31 -1.98 13.68 10.60
CA VAL A 31 -3.28 14.36 10.73
C VAL A 31 -3.14 15.86 10.48
N ASP A 32 -2.03 16.46 10.89
CA ASP A 32 -1.73 17.88 10.67
C ASP A 32 -1.41 18.17 9.19
N ASP A 33 -0.65 17.29 8.54
CA ASP A 33 -0.32 17.32 7.12
C ASP A 33 -0.47 15.93 6.49
N LYS A 34 -1.53 15.75 5.69
CA LYS A 34 -1.83 14.48 5.02
C LYS A 34 -0.89 14.17 3.85
N GLU A 35 -0.22 15.18 3.30
CA GLU A 35 0.70 15.03 2.16
C GLU A 35 2.10 14.65 2.65
N ASP A 36 2.38 14.75 3.96
CA ASP A 36 3.60 14.25 4.60
C ASP A 36 3.57 12.70 4.73
N THR A 37 3.66 12.05 3.58
CA THR A 37 3.65 10.58 3.47
C THR A 37 4.87 9.91 4.13
N GLU A 38 5.93 10.67 4.42
CA GLU A 38 7.10 10.24 5.19
C GLU A 38 6.69 9.67 6.56
N GLN A 39 5.66 10.26 7.18
CA GLN A 39 5.16 9.84 8.50
C GLN A 39 4.65 8.39 8.50
N VAL A 40 4.14 7.89 7.37
CA VAL A 40 3.70 6.50 7.22
C VAL A 40 4.89 5.54 7.36
N PHE A 41 6.04 5.85 6.76
CA PHE A 41 7.26 5.03 6.87
C PHE A 41 7.79 4.97 8.31
N HIS A 42 7.75 6.10 9.03
CA HIS A 42 8.07 6.12 10.46
C HIS A 42 7.17 5.18 11.29
N ILE A 43 5.87 5.17 11.02
CA ILE A 43 4.91 4.29 11.71
C ILE A 43 5.17 2.81 11.35
N ILE A 44 5.40 2.50 10.08
CA ILE A 44 5.71 1.15 9.59
C ILE A 44 6.96 0.61 10.28
N GLU A 45 8.05 1.38 10.34
CA GLU A 45 9.29 0.95 10.98
C GLU A 45 9.13 0.84 12.51
N ALA A 46 8.38 1.75 13.14
CA ALA A 46 8.08 1.71 14.58
C ALA A 46 7.18 0.55 15.01
N THR A 47 6.66 -0.23 14.06
CA THR A 47 5.74 -1.36 14.30
C THR A 47 6.18 -2.66 13.63
N LYS A 48 7.40 -2.70 13.11
CA LYS A 48 7.96 -3.87 12.46
C LYS A 48 8.04 -5.07 13.41
N GLY A 49 7.34 -6.14 13.05
CA GLY A 49 7.08 -7.27 13.93
C GLY A 49 7.46 -8.63 13.37
N ARG A 50 7.48 -9.64 14.25
CA ARG A 50 7.88 -11.02 13.92
C ARG A 50 7.06 -11.64 12.79
N ARG A 51 5.77 -11.32 12.67
CA ARG A 51 4.88 -11.86 11.62
C ARG A 51 5.28 -11.39 10.23
N SER A 52 5.57 -10.09 10.07
CA SER A 52 6.05 -9.54 8.79
C SER A 52 7.41 -10.14 8.38
N LEU A 53 8.31 -10.37 9.34
CA LEU A 53 9.60 -11.01 9.10
C LEU A 53 9.47 -12.51 8.76
N ALA A 54 8.56 -13.22 9.43
CA ALA A 54 8.27 -14.61 9.11
C ALA A 54 7.75 -14.74 7.68
N GLN A 55 6.82 -13.87 7.27
CA GLN A 55 6.32 -13.84 5.89
C GLN A 55 7.42 -13.52 4.88
N ALA A 56 8.27 -12.53 5.17
CA ALA A 56 9.41 -12.20 4.31
C ALA A 56 10.32 -13.41 4.11
N ARG A 57 10.70 -14.09 5.21
CA ARG A 57 11.49 -15.32 5.16
C ARG A 57 10.81 -16.41 4.35
N ASP A 58 9.53 -16.67 4.60
CA ASP A 58 8.81 -17.78 3.99
C ASP A 58 8.68 -17.56 2.47
N PHE A 59 8.43 -16.32 2.03
CA PHE A 59 8.41 -15.98 0.60
C PHE A 59 9.79 -16.02 -0.03
N VAL A 60 10.80 -15.38 0.58
CA VAL A 60 12.17 -15.37 0.05
C VAL A 60 12.69 -16.79 -0.16
N ARG A 61 12.34 -17.74 0.73
CA ARG A 61 12.74 -19.15 0.61
C ARG A 61 11.88 -19.98 -0.35
N SER A 62 10.79 -19.44 -0.89
CA SER A 62 9.96 -20.16 -1.86
C SER A 62 10.66 -20.24 -3.21
N THR A 63 10.19 -21.14 -4.08
CA THR A 63 10.67 -21.25 -5.46
C THR A 63 10.53 -19.93 -6.21
N GLU A 64 9.39 -19.26 -6.07
CA GLU A 64 9.10 -17.97 -6.70
C GLU A 64 9.99 -16.86 -6.13
N GLY A 65 10.17 -16.81 -4.79
CA GLY A 65 11.04 -15.83 -4.16
C GLY A 65 12.49 -15.96 -4.61
N GLN A 66 13.03 -17.18 -4.67
CA GLN A 66 14.37 -17.43 -5.19
C GLN A 66 14.50 -17.06 -6.68
N ARG A 67 13.49 -17.38 -7.49
CA ARG A 67 13.45 -16.97 -8.89
C ARG A 67 13.50 -15.45 -9.03
N PHE A 68 12.64 -14.72 -8.31
CA PHE A 68 12.60 -13.26 -8.39
C PHE A 68 13.85 -12.57 -7.86
N LEU A 69 14.50 -13.14 -6.84
CA LEU A 69 15.80 -12.65 -6.36
C LEU A 69 16.90 -12.81 -7.43
N ALA A 70 16.87 -13.92 -8.18
CA ALA A 70 17.82 -14.18 -9.26
C ALA A 70 17.55 -13.28 -10.48
N ASP A 71 16.27 -13.09 -10.85
CA ASP A 71 15.88 -12.22 -11.96
C ASP A 71 16.23 -10.75 -11.68
N GLY A 72 16.16 -10.32 -10.41
CA GLY A 72 16.58 -8.98 -9.98
C GLY A 72 15.80 -7.83 -10.64
N VAL A 73 14.54 -8.08 -11.01
CA VAL A 73 13.70 -7.09 -11.71
C VAL A 73 13.52 -5.84 -10.85
N ASP A 74 13.88 -4.69 -11.42
CA ASP A 74 13.56 -3.36 -10.91
C ASP A 74 12.08 -3.05 -11.20
N ILE A 75 11.20 -3.35 -10.23
CA ILE A 75 9.75 -3.16 -10.37
C ILE A 75 9.40 -1.69 -10.64
N PRO A 76 9.90 -0.70 -9.87
CA PRO A 76 9.60 0.70 -10.13
C PRO A 76 9.96 1.13 -11.55
N ALA A 77 11.18 0.85 -12.01
CA ALA A 77 11.60 1.22 -13.36
C ALA A 77 10.74 0.52 -14.44
N MET A 78 10.39 -0.75 -14.21
CA MET A 78 9.53 -1.52 -15.11
C MET A 78 8.10 -0.96 -15.18
N LEU A 79 7.52 -0.55 -14.04
CA LEU A 79 6.16 0.00 -13.98
C LEU A 79 6.09 1.39 -14.64
N ASP A 80 7.11 2.24 -14.44
CA ASP A 80 7.18 3.59 -15.00
C ASP A 80 7.52 3.61 -16.51
N ASP A 81 8.07 2.53 -17.06
CA ASP A 81 8.25 2.36 -18.51
C ASP A 81 6.90 2.10 -19.20
N HIS A 82 6.10 3.15 -19.35
CA HIS A 82 4.78 3.06 -19.98
C HIS A 82 4.85 2.58 -21.44
N ALA A 83 5.97 2.77 -22.13
CA ALA A 83 6.14 2.31 -23.51
C ALA A 83 6.24 0.78 -23.60
N ARG A 84 6.82 0.13 -22.58
CA ARG A 84 6.88 -1.33 -22.46
C ARG A 84 5.52 -2.02 -22.53
N TRP A 85 4.46 -1.32 -22.13
CA TRP A 85 3.10 -1.86 -22.03
C TRP A 85 2.20 -1.48 -23.20
N ALA A 86 2.75 -0.89 -24.26
CA ALA A 86 1.96 -0.37 -25.38
C ALA A 86 1.21 -1.45 -26.17
N ASP A 87 1.66 -2.71 -26.10
CA ASP A 87 1.05 -3.87 -26.75
C ASP A 87 0.01 -4.59 -25.88
N CYS A 88 -0.12 -4.20 -24.60
CA CYS A 88 -1.12 -4.77 -23.70
C CYS A 88 -2.55 -4.48 -24.19
N ALA A 89 -3.46 -5.43 -23.95
CA ALA A 89 -4.86 -5.26 -24.29
C ALA A 89 -5.49 -4.05 -23.55
N PRO A 90 -6.50 -3.36 -24.11
CA PRO A 90 -7.10 -2.19 -23.47
C PRO A 90 -7.69 -2.42 -22.08
N ASN A 91 -8.13 -3.64 -21.75
CA ASN A 91 -8.65 -4.02 -20.43
C ASN A 91 -7.60 -4.71 -19.53
N SER A 92 -6.32 -4.60 -19.88
CA SER A 92 -5.22 -5.18 -19.10
C SER A 92 -4.97 -4.44 -17.78
N VAL A 93 -4.35 -5.11 -16.80
CA VAL A 93 -3.87 -4.48 -15.57
C VAL A 93 -2.96 -3.29 -15.89
N ALA A 94 -2.08 -3.39 -16.89
CA ALA A 94 -1.20 -2.30 -17.30
C ALA A 94 -1.97 -1.06 -17.78
N ALA A 95 -2.98 -1.23 -18.64
CA ALA A 95 -3.79 -0.11 -19.13
C ALA A 95 -4.49 0.64 -17.99
N HIS A 96 -5.05 -0.10 -17.03
CA HIS A 96 -5.68 0.48 -15.84
C HIS A 96 -4.67 1.12 -14.89
N TYR A 97 -3.48 0.53 -14.72
CA TYR A 97 -2.40 1.09 -13.91
C TYR A 97 -1.89 2.41 -14.49
N ILE A 98 -1.56 2.46 -15.78
CA ILE A 98 -1.07 3.68 -16.44
C ILE A 98 -2.11 4.79 -16.37
N ALA A 99 -3.39 4.46 -16.59
CA ALA A 99 -4.48 5.43 -16.47
C ALA A 99 -4.62 5.96 -15.03
N PHE A 100 -4.45 5.09 -14.03
CA PHE A 100 -4.40 5.48 -12.62
C PHE A 100 -3.22 6.42 -12.35
N MET A 101 -1.99 6.02 -12.66
CA MET A 101 -0.78 6.81 -12.38
C MET A 101 -0.85 8.21 -13.02
N LYS A 102 -1.31 8.31 -14.28
CA LYS A 102 -1.46 9.58 -14.98
C LYS A 102 -2.52 10.49 -14.35
N ARG A 103 -3.67 9.93 -13.95
CA ARG A 103 -4.76 10.70 -13.34
C ARG A 103 -4.35 11.26 -11.98
N GLU A 104 -3.64 10.46 -11.19
CA GLU A 104 -3.20 10.84 -9.85
C GLU A 104 -1.88 11.64 -9.85
N GLY A 105 -1.20 11.77 -10.99
CA GLY A 105 0.09 12.48 -11.08
C GLY A 105 1.24 11.76 -10.37
N LEU A 106 1.21 10.42 -10.33
CA LEU A 106 2.14 9.58 -9.59
C LEU A 106 3.17 8.90 -10.50
N SER A 107 4.25 8.42 -9.89
CA SER A 107 5.21 7.46 -10.49
C SER A 107 5.65 6.46 -9.43
N ALA A 108 6.01 5.24 -9.84
CA ALA A 108 6.55 4.24 -8.93
C ALA A 108 7.89 4.72 -8.33
N ALA A 109 8.74 5.37 -9.14
CA ALA A 109 9.97 6.01 -8.69
C ALA A 109 9.73 7.11 -7.65
N GLY A 110 8.61 7.84 -7.75
CA GLY A 110 8.21 8.85 -6.75
C GLY A 110 8.02 8.25 -5.36
N LEU A 111 7.34 7.09 -5.26
CA LEU A 111 7.17 6.40 -3.99
C LEU A 111 8.48 5.87 -3.41
N VAL A 112 9.40 5.42 -4.28
CA VAL A 112 10.78 5.06 -3.89
C VAL A 112 11.52 6.28 -3.32
N ALA A 113 11.42 7.43 -3.98
CA ALA A 113 12.06 8.66 -3.53
C ALA A 113 11.54 9.10 -2.15
N GLU A 114 10.23 9.07 -1.91
CA GLU A 114 9.64 9.38 -0.60
C GLU A 114 10.13 8.40 0.49
N SER A 115 10.21 7.11 0.17
CA SER A 115 10.81 6.12 1.08
C SER A 115 12.28 6.41 1.40
N HIS A 116 13.05 6.94 0.45
CA HIS A 116 14.47 7.24 0.64
C HIS A 116 14.73 8.58 1.35
N ARG A 117 13.78 9.53 1.29
CA ARG A 117 13.81 10.75 2.12
C ARG A 117 13.77 10.40 3.61
N TRP A 118 12.92 9.43 3.96
CA TRP A 118 12.82 8.89 5.32
C TRP A 118 14.10 8.13 5.75
N ALA A 119 14.54 7.17 4.93
CA ALA A 119 15.74 6.38 5.20
C ALA A 119 16.54 6.19 3.91
N PRO A 120 17.70 6.86 3.78
CA PRO A 120 18.57 6.72 2.62
C PRO A 120 18.99 5.26 2.40
N PRO A 121 19.20 4.80 1.15
CA PRO A 121 19.53 3.42 0.82
C PRO A 121 20.73 2.85 1.61
N GLU A 122 21.73 3.68 1.89
CA GLU A 122 22.92 3.33 2.67
C GLU A 122 22.64 3.05 4.16
N SER A 123 21.51 3.53 4.68
CA SER A 123 21.07 3.29 6.06
C SER A 123 20.22 2.03 6.22
N LEU A 124 19.75 1.45 5.11
CA LEU A 124 18.90 0.27 5.11
C LEU A 124 19.74 -1.02 5.22
N PRO A 125 19.25 -2.06 5.93
CA PRO A 125 19.97 -3.34 6.01
C PRO A 125 20.14 -3.97 4.63
N ARG A 126 21.34 -4.46 4.33
CA ARG A 126 21.65 -5.11 3.05
C ARG A 126 21.35 -6.61 3.10
N ASP A 127 20.07 -6.95 3.07
CA ASP A 127 19.60 -8.34 3.12
C ASP A 127 18.40 -8.61 2.19
N GLN A 128 18.11 -9.89 1.96
CA GLN A 128 16.96 -10.31 1.15
C GLN A 128 15.62 -9.92 1.78
N THR A 129 15.59 -9.73 3.10
CA THR A 129 14.41 -9.22 3.81
C THR A 129 14.11 -7.76 3.44
N GLN A 130 15.14 -6.94 3.19
CA GLN A 130 14.97 -5.57 2.73
C GLN A 130 14.39 -5.55 1.32
N TRP A 131 14.96 -6.35 0.43
CA TRP A 131 14.43 -6.55 -0.93
C TRP A 131 12.94 -6.92 -0.92
N TYR A 132 12.52 -7.80 -0.01
CA TYR A 132 11.11 -8.16 0.14
C TYR A 132 10.24 -6.97 0.60
N PHE A 133 10.72 -6.14 1.53
CA PHE A 133 9.98 -4.95 1.98
C PHE A 133 9.91 -3.87 0.90
N ASP A 134 10.97 -3.67 0.14
CA ASP A 134 10.99 -2.77 -1.01
C ASP A 134 9.99 -3.26 -2.06
N ARG A 135 9.97 -4.56 -2.36
CA ARG A 135 8.95 -5.17 -3.23
C ARG A 135 7.51 -4.93 -2.76
N GLN A 136 7.24 -4.97 -1.45
CA GLN A 136 5.92 -4.63 -0.93
C GLN A 136 5.55 -3.16 -1.14
N ARG A 137 6.51 -2.23 -0.97
CA ARG A 137 6.33 -0.81 -1.30
C ARG A 137 6.07 -0.63 -2.79
N ASP A 138 6.91 -1.23 -3.64
CA ASP A 138 6.91 -1.02 -5.08
C ASP A 138 5.66 -1.59 -5.77
N THR A 139 4.96 -2.51 -5.11
CA THR A 139 3.68 -3.09 -5.58
C THR A 139 2.45 -2.44 -4.93
N HIS A 140 2.63 -1.42 -4.07
CA HIS A 140 1.53 -0.78 -3.34
C HIS A 140 0.45 -0.22 -4.26
N ASP A 141 0.83 0.55 -5.26
CA ASP A 141 -0.15 1.27 -6.09
C ASP A 141 -0.97 0.33 -6.99
N LEU A 142 -0.46 -0.89 -7.25
CA LEU A 142 -1.27 -1.95 -7.87
C LEU A 142 -2.45 -2.35 -7.00
N PHE A 143 -2.39 -2.16 -5.67
CA PHE A 143 -3.54 -2.40 -4.82
C PHE A 143 -4.70 -1.47 -5.16
N HIS A 144 -4.48 -0.17 -5.37
CA HIS A 144 -5.56 0.75 -5.77
C HIS A 144 -6.24 0.29 -7.05
N VAL A 145 -5.44 -0.08 -8.05
CA VAL A 145 -5.91 -0.53 -9.36
C VAL A 145 -6.70 -1.85 -9.26
N LEU A 146 -6.13 -2.84 -8.60
CA LEU A 146 -6.72 -4.18 -8.54
C LEU A 146 -7.94 -4.24 -7.60
N THR A 147 -7.96 -3.48 -6.52
CA THR A 147 -9.08 -3.48 -5.56
C THR A 147 -10.17 -2.47 -5.92
N GLY A 148 -9.81 -1.36 -6.58
CA GLY A 148 -10.73 -0.26 -6.87
C GLY A 148 -10.96 0.71 -5.69
N TYR A 149 -10.14 0.66 -4.65
CA TYR A 149 -10.09 1.74 -3.65
C TYR A 149 -9.42 2.98 -4.25
N GLY A 150 -10.08 4.14 -4.17
CA GLY A 150 -9.55 5.41 -4.65
C GLY A 150 -8.44 5.99 -3.76
N ARG A 151 -7.91 7.14 -4.19
CA ARG A 151 -6.95 7.98 -3.44
C ARG A 151 -7.63 8.99 -2.50
N ASP A 152 -8.96 8.94 -2.40
CA ASP A 152 -9.69 9.72 -1.39
C ASP A 152 -9.39 9.20 0.02
N ALA A 153 -9.57 10.03 1.05
CA ALA A 153 -9.18 9.67 2.41
C ALA A 153 -9.85 8.38 2.91
N LEU A 154 -11.09 8.08 2.49
CA LEU A 154 -11.76 6.84 2.84
C LEU A 154 -11.17 5.64 2.07
N GLY A 155 -10.94 5.81 0.77
CA GLY A 155 -10.28 4.82 -0.07
C GLY A 155 -8.92 4.40 0.47
N GLU A 156 -8.10 5.37 0.88
CA GLU A 156 -6.79 5.14 1.51
C GLU A 156 -6.91 4.30 2.79
N VAL A 157 -7.72 4.72 3.76
CA VAL A 157 -7.82 3.98 5.03
C VAL A 157 -8.43 2.59 4.84
N SER A 158 -9.37 2.43 3.90
CA SER A 158 -9.93 1.13 3.53
C SER A 158 -8.88 0.23 2.88
N LEU A 159 -8.04 0.79 2.00
CA LEU A 159 -6.95 0.06 1.37
C LEU A 159 -5.89 -0.35 2.39
N LEU A 160 -5.56 0.49 3.38
CA LEU A 160 -4.65 0.10 4.46
C LEU A 160 -5.18 -1.14 5.23
N GLY A 161 -6.50 -1.28 5.37
CA GLY A 161 -7.12 -2.51 5.87
C GLY A 161 -6.79 -3.75 5.02
N PHE A 162 -6.88 -3.63 3.69
CA PHE A 162 -6.47 -4.68 2.75
C PHE A 162 -4.96 -4.97 2.86
N SER A 163 -4.13 -3.93 2.81
CA SER A 163 -2.66 -3.98 2.86
C SER A 163 -2.14 -4.63 4.15
N TYR A 164 -2.82 -4.44 5.28
CA TYR A 164 -2.46 -5.14 6.52
C TYR A 164 -2.52 -6.66 6.37
N GLU A 165 -3.53 -7.21 5.70
CA GLU A 165 -3.68 -8.67 5.56
C GLU A 165 -2.74 -9.23 4.47
N GLN A 166 -2.24 -8.36 3.59
CA GLN A 166 -1.19 -8.67 2.63
C GLN A 166 0.20 -8.69 3.28
N ASN A 167 0.51 -7.77 4.20
CA ASN A 167 1.89 -7.49 4.65
C ASN A 167 2.13 -7.71 6.16
N HIS A 168 1.06 -7.76 6.97
CA HIS A 168 1.05 -7.94 8.42
C HIS A 168 1.83 -6.90 9.26
N ASN A 169 1.97 -5.67 8.77
CA ASN A 169 2.52 -4.56 9.54
C ASN A 169 1.43 -3.92 10.43
N THR A 170 1.59 -3.95 11.75
CA THR A 170 0.54 -3.47 12.68
C THR A 170 0.37 -1.95 12.69
N GLY A 171 1.36 -1.18 12.23
CA GLY A 171 1.25 0.26 12.02
C GLY A 171 0.27 0.61 10.91
N ILE A 172 0.28 -0.13 9.80
CA ILE A 172 -0.72 0.01 8.73
C ILE A 172 -2.14 -0.18 9.27
N LEU A 173 -2.35 -1.23 10.08
CA LEU A 173 -3.66 -1.47 10.71
C LEU A 173 -4.06 -0.35 11.65
N PHE A 174 -3.10 0.17 12.43
CA PHE A 174 -3.34 1.31 13.31
C PHE A 174 -3.79 2.53 12.50
N ILE A 175 -3.08 2.91 11.44
CA ILE A 175 -3.41 4.06 10.59
C ILE A 175 -4.81 3.88 9.99
N ALA A 176 -5.15 2.68 9.50
CA ALA A 176 -6.47 2.41 8.94
C ALA A 176 -7.61 2.73 9.92
N TYR A 177 -7.54 2.26 11.17
CA TYR A 177 -8.59 2.50 12.17
C TYR A 177 -8.53 3.91 12.77
N ALA A 178 -7.33 4.46 12.99
CA ALA A 178 -7.17 5.81 13.52
C ALA A 178 -7.64 6.86 12.51
N GLY A 179 -7.31 6.69 11.23
CA GLY A 179 -7.80 7.51 10.13
C GLY A 179 -9.31 7.39 9.95
N ALA A 180 -9.87 6.18 9.96
CA ALA A 180 -11.32 5.97 9.94
C ALA A 180 -12.06 6.70 11.08
N ARG A 181 -11.50 6.67 12.29
CA ARG A 181 -12.04 7.41 13.44
C ARG A 181 -11.99 8.91 13.21
N GLN A 182 -10.88 9.41 12.66
CA GLN A 182 -10.69 10.83 12.40
C GLN A 182 -11.65 11.33 11.30
N ILE A 183 -11.77 10.61 10.18
CA ILE A 183 -12.74 10.89 9.11
C ILE A 183 -14.16 10.96 9.68
N LYS A 184 -14.56 9.97 10.48
CA LYS A 184 -15.89 9.93 11.10
C LYS A 184 -16.14 11.11 12.04
N LYS A 185 -15.10 11.54 12.78
CA LYS A 185 -15.17 12.67 13.72
C LYS A 185 -15.32 14.00 12.98
N VAL A 186 -14.54 14.22 11.92
CA VAL A 186 -14.50 15.49 11.17
C VAL A 186 -15.74 15.65 10.29
N SER A 187 -16.11 14.61 9.53
CA SER A 187 -17.25 14.69 8.60
C SER A 187 -18.61 14.65 9.30
N GLY A 188 -18.71 14.02 10.48
CA GLY A 188 -20.01 13.77 11.11
C GLY A 188 -20.95 12.84 10.31
N THR A 189 -20.46 12.22 9.22
CA THR A 189 -21.24 11.39 8.29
C THR A 189 -21.96 10.25 9.01
N LYS A 190 -23.08 9.75 8.46
CA LYS A 190 -23.70 8.49 8.90
C LYS A 190 -23.10 7.26 8.21
N ALA A 191 -22.25 7.44 7.19
CA ALA A 191 -21.62 6.35 6.45
C ALA A 191 -20.91 5.34 7.39
N PRO A 192 -20.96 4.04 7.08
CA PRO A 192 -20.39 2.98 7.92
C PRO A 192 -18.86 2.84 7.71
N ILE A 193 -18.10 3.92 7.94
CA ILE A 193 -16.65 4.02 7.67
C ILE A 193 -15.85 2.82 8.24
N PHE A 194 -16.07 2.43 9.49
CA PHE A 194 -15.39 1.28 10.10
C PHE A 194 -15.74 -0.07 9.44
N ALA A 195 -16.92 -0.19 8.84
CA ALA A 195 -17.31 -1.38 8.09
C ALA A 195 -16.52 -1.48 6.77
N ALA A 196 -16.22 -0.36 6.12
CA ALA A 196 -15.36 -0.33 4.93
C ALA A 196 -13.93 -0.82 5.24
N ILE A 197 -13.38 -0.48 6.42
CA ILE A 197 -12.07 -1.01 6.86
C ILE A 197 -12.14 -2.53 7.09
N LYS A 198 -13.20 -3.00 7.76
CA LYS A 198 -13.43 -4.44 8.00
C LYS A 198 -13.60 -5.22 6.69
N GLU A 199 -14.28 -4.63 5.71
CA GLU A 199 -14.39 -5.18 4.35
C GLU A 199 -13.02 -5.30 3.70
N GLY A 200 -12.23 -4.21 3.68
CA GLY A 200 -10.88 -4.22 3.11
C GLY A 200 -10.01 -5.33 3.70
N ARG A 201 -10.05 -5.51 5.02
CA ARG A 201 -9.37 -6.64 5.69
C ARG A 201 -9.89 -8.01 5.24
N ARG A 202 -11.22 -8.19 5.20
CA ARG A 202 -11.81 -9.46 4.76
C ARG A 202 -11.36 -9.80 3.33
N LEU A 203 -11.37 -8.82 2.44
CA LEU A 203 -10.93 -8.96 1.06
C LEU A 203 -9.43 -9.25 0.96
N GLY A 204 -8.58 -8.47 1.66
CA GLY A 204 -7.13 -8.65 1.66
C GLY A 204 -6.67 -9.98 2.23
N ARG A 205 -7.43 -10.56 3.17
CA ARG A 205 -7.19 -11.90 3.71
C ARG A 205 -7.53 -13.00 2.72
N ALA A 206 -8.57 -12.81 1.91
CA ALA A 206 -9.04 -13.78 0.93
C ALA A 206 -8.19 -13.75 -0.35
N ALA A 207 -7.63 -12.59 -0.68
CA ALA A 207 -6.83 -12.38 -1.89
C ALA A 207 -5.44 -13.05 -1.79
N ALA A 208 -4.96 -13.53 -2.94
CA ALA A 208 -3.55 -13.88 -3.12
C ALA A 208 -2.66 -12.65 -2.90
N LYS A 209 -1.40 -12.88 -2.50
CA LYS A 209 -0.47 -11.78 -2.23
C LYS A 209 0.05 -11.18 -3.52
N ILE A 210 -0.26 -9.91 -3.77
CA ILE A 210 0.14 -9.23 -5.01
C ILE A 210 1.66 -9.07 -5.08
N SER A 211 2.31 -8.74 -3.97
CA SER A 211 3.77 -8.69 -3.88
C SER A 211 4.44 -10.04 -4.10
N HIS A 212 3.70 -11.15 -4.08
CA HIS A 212 4.20 -12.51 -4.36
C HIS A 212 3.99 -12.94 -5.81
N GLN A 213 3.33 -12.11 -6.63
CA GLN A 213 3.09 -12.41 -8.05
C GLN A 213 4.28 -12.01 -8.91
N ASP A 214 4.32 -12.58 -10.11
CA ASP A 214 5.13 -12.08 -11.20
C ASP A 214 4.47 -10.81 -11.75
N ILE A 215 5.02 -9.64 -11.41
CA ILE A 215 4.39 -8.36 -11.71
C ILE A 215 4.39 -8.09 -13.22
N ALA A 216 5.44 -8.51 -13.94
CA ALA A 216 5.48 -8.35 -15.39
C ALA A 216 4.36 -9.15 -16.04
N ALA A 217 4.20 -10.42 -15.66
CA ALA A 217 3.11 -11.26 -16.18
C ALA A 217 1.73 -10.72 -15.79
N LEU A 218 1.56 -10.30 -14.53
CA LEU A 218 0.31 -9.73 -14.02
C LEU A 218 -0.12 -8.48 -14.81
N MET A 219 0.82 -7.63 -15.21
CA MET A 219 0.55 -6.41 -15.98
C MET A 219 -0.10 -6.71 -17.35
N HIS A 220 0.20 -7.86 -17.96
CA HIS A 220 -0.39 -8.29 -19.23
C HIS A 220 -1.79 -8.91 -19.11
N GLU A 221 -2.19 -9.36 -17.91
CA GLU A 221 -3.49 -10.02 -17.72
C GLU A 221 -4.67 -9.05 -17.92
N ASP A 222 -5.80 -9.55 -18.41
CA ASP A 222 -7.09 -8.84 -18.30
C ASP A 222 -7.39 -8.59 -16.81
N ILE A 223 -7.79 -7.37 -16.45
CA ILE A 223 -7.97 -7.00 -15.04
C ILE A 223 -9.08 -7.80 -14.35
N GLY A 224 -10.12 -8.23 -15.09
CA GLY A 224 -11.19 -9.08 -14.57
C GLY A 224 -10.67 -10.47 -14.23
N GLU A 225 -9.90 -11.07 -15.14
CA GLU A 225 -9.28 -12.38 -14.96
C GLU A 225 -8.22 -12.35 -13.84
N ALA A 226 -7.39 -11.30 -13.77
CA ALA A 226 -6.43 -11.10 -12.70
C ALA A 226 -7.12 -11.01 -11.33
N ARG A 227 -8.21 -10.23 -11.23
CA ARG A 227 -9.00 -10.14 -9.99
C ARG A 227 -9.61 -11.48 -9.60
N ALA A 228 -10.16 -12.23 -10.56
CA ALA A 228 -10.75 -13.55 -10.32
C ALA A 228 -9.69 -14.55 -9.83
N ARG A 229 -8.57 -14.67 -10.55
CA ARG A 229 -7.45 -15.57 -10.23
C ARG A 229 -6.83 -15.26 -8.88
N LEU A 230 -6.67 -13.97 -8.55
CA LEU A 230 -6.12 -13.52 -7.28
C LEU A 230 -7.17 -13.45 -6.15
N ASN A 231 -8.42 -13.82 -6.42
CA ASN A 231 -9.53 -13.74 -5.48
C ASN A 231 -9.71 -12.34 -4.84
N ILE A 232 -9.56 -11.29 -5.66
CA ILE A 232 -9.74 -9.90 -5.26
C ILE A 232 -11.20 -9.53 -5.39
N GLY A 233 -11.90 -9.46 -4.26
CA GLY A 233 -13.31 -9.06 -4.23
C GLY A 233 -13.51 -7.56 -4.39
N LYS A 234 -14.77 -7.17 -4.61
CA LYS A 234 -15.18 -5.78 -4.83
C LYS A 234 -15.39 -5.02 -3.50
N PRO A 235 -15.04 -3.73 -3.44
CA PRO A 235 -15.15 -2.91 -2.23
C PRO A 235 -16.55 -2.28 -2.10
N GLU A 236 -17.57 -3.11 -1.85
CA GLU A 236 -18.97 -2.69 -1.88
C GLU A 236 -19.35 -1.77 -0.72
N VAL A 237 -18.85 -2.02 0.49
CA VAL A 237 -19.12 -1.17 1.66
C VAL A 237 -18.44 0.19 1.50
N TYR A 238 -17.25 0.24 0.90
CA TYR A 238 -16.61 1.52 0.55
C TYR A 238 -17.46 2.32 -0.45
N ARG A 239 -17.93 1.70 -1.53
CA ARG A 239 -18.82 2.36 -2.50
C ARG A 239 -20.13 2.83 -1.86
N GLN A 240 -20.69 2.04 -0.95
CA GLN A 240 -21.86 2.44 -0.17
C GLN A 240 -21.56 3.68 0.69
N CYS A 241 -20.39 3.76 1.31
CA CYS A 241 -20.01 4.95 2.08
C CYS A 241 -19.93 6.18 1.18
N LEU A 242 -19.33 6.08 -0.02
CA LEU A 242 -19.29 7.17 -0.98
C LEU A 242 -20.69 7.65 -1.38
N ALA A 243 -21.61 6.73 -1.67
CA ALA A 243 -22.99 7.07 -2.01
C ALA A 243 -23.73 7.77 -0.85
N ILE A 244 -23.47 7.37 0.40
CA ILE A 244 -24.05 8.03 1.58
C ILE A 244 -23.48 9.45 1.74
N LEU A 245 -22.17 9.62 1.56
CA LEU A 245 -21.51 10.93 1.65
C LEU A 245 -22.06 11.89 0.58
N GLU A 246 -22.18 11.42 -0.65
CA GLU A 246 -22.79 12.19 -1.75
C GLU A 246 -24.24 12.59 -1.40
N GLY A 247 -25.03 11.67 -0.85
CA GLY A 247 -26.38 11.95 -0.36
C GLY A 247 -26.44 12.91 0.84
N GLU A 248 -25.35 13.04 1.60
CA GLU A 248 -25.19 14.02 2.68
C GLU A 248 -24.62 15.36 2.18
N GLY A 249 -24.38 15.49 0.87
CA GLY A 249 -23.82 16.71 0.25
C GLY A 249 -22.32 16.86 0.43
N MET A 250 -21.60 15.80 0.77
CA MET A 250 -20.13 15.76 0.84
C MET A 250 -19.55 15.10 -0.40
N MET A 251 -18.58 15.75 -1.04
CA MET A 251 -17.80 15.11 -2.09
C MET A 251 -16.70 14.24 -1.46
N ARG A 252 -16.29 13.18 -2.15
CA ARG A 252 -15.22 12.30 -1.65
C ARG A 252 -13.88 13.05 -1.51
N GLU A 253 -13.67 14.07 -2.33
CA GLU A 253 -12.51 14.95 -2.31
C GLU A 253 -12.48 15.84 -1.05
N ASP A 254 -13.63 16.13 -0.45
CA ASP A 254 -13.76 16.93 0.77
C ASP A 254 -13.37 16.14 2.02
N LEU A 255 -13.28 14.81 1.92
CA LEU A 255 -12.85 13.98 3.02
C LEU A 255 -11.35 14.13 3.25
N THR A 256 -11.00 14.58 4.45
CA THR A 256 -9.61 14.69 4.89
C THR A 256 -9.42 14.07 6.27
N LEU A 257 -8.16 13.76 6.61
CA LEU A 257 -7.77 13.42 7.98
C LEU A 257 -7.68 14.68 8.86
N GLY A 258 -7.38 15.84 8.27
CA GLY A 258 -7.35 17.12 8.95
C GLY A 258 -8.74 17.68 9.25
N GLY A 259 -8.84 18.67 10.12
CA GLY A 259 -10.07 19.46 10.26
C GLY A 259 -10.17 20.51 9.15
N ALA A 260 -11.39 20.87 8.72
CA ALA A 260 -11.63 22.07 7.92
C ALA A 260 -11.14 23.29 8.71
N GLY A 261 -9.93 23.75 8.40
CA GLY A 261 -9.21 24.76 9.18
C GLY A 261 -7.71 24.84 8.92
N ALA A 262 -7.13 23.91 8.14
CA ALA A 262 -5.73 24.00 7.68
C ALA A 262 -5.56 24.76 6.35
N GLU A 263 -6.64 25.17 5.69
CA GLU A 263 -6.61 26.09 4.54
C GLU A 263 -6.79 27.54 5.02
N ALA A 264 -5.75 28.09 5.67
CA ALA A 264 -5.41 29.52 5.73
C ALA A 264 -4.34 29.78 6.80
N ALA A 265 -3.08 29.72 6.40
CA ALA A 265 -1.98 30.49 6.98
C ALA A 265 -0.84 30.63 5.97
#